data_AF-A0A3A9KI36-F1
#
_entry.id   AF-A0A3A9KI36-F1
#
_cell.length_a   1.000
_cell.length_b   1.000
_cell.length_c   1.000
_cell.angle_alpha   90.00
_cell.angle_beta   90.00
_cell.angle_gamma   90.00
#
_symmetry.space_group_name_H-M   'P 1'
#
loop_
_entity.id
_entity.type
_entity.pdbx_description
1 polymer ?
#
loop_
_entity_poly.entity_id
_entity_poly.type
_entity_poly.pdbx_seq_one_letter_code
_entity_poly.pdbx_strand_id
1 'polypeptide(L)'
;MRKTNYFKGIWMILALFFSVSFITTEVEAHSDIEEIKPDVMSMLEDIPDKIEISFGVPINLYTDSIQLKDSQGTSIKIEEPTLENNNKNVFVPIPDDLSPGTYTVFINVVAIDGHELNEQFTFEISQSIEEKEKVQIETENHLQFEKTIPHDGALIKKRPEKIEIWFTGEIENDSDVLFGLFNDKMNPIDIKKEYINPENPRSYIIELNEQLESGTYQANWYTQGKNGGDSGIFYFAVNEVTSIVNSKVPIDNVDNNIGFNKTAKWLSYVGVFVLFGVMFFQLFISKGAEYLQRWNIMVRLFYITALIGFILLLVLRFRELESVPFNELLTFQFMWLTFAQFILLVTAYWIKRIKYRLIVISSVIVLWSVSGHSSLSGHGGLYAIFFDLIHVFASAIWIGGLFALLIMIPKDNPIVWLKKYGKLYSEFAFLSIISLSLSGLGMIILYLPSFSLESLMVSNWGNYLLLKIILFVIILLIGLLQRYFLHSKKQLTSSFLLRTKTEIIIGVIIIFLAASLMSSSPRTAEQGIYPSQLVSDHDVSVTVDITPFKVGYGDMVLEFDTEQSIESVDIVLTMPPDYEREQRAFNLGDGRFQVTGALLHAPGTMNLNISVKTSRGDIVEIPYIIQVPGETMGN
;
A
#
# COMPACT_ATOMS: atom_id res chain seq x y z
N MET A 1 30.06 -18.47 -44.16
CA MET A 1 29.81 -17.32 -43.26
C MET A 1 28.31 -17.25 -42.93
N ARG A 2 27.86 -17.71 -41.75
CA ARG A 2 26.50 -17.42 -41.23
C ARG A 2 26.64 -16.31 -40.19
N LYS A 3 26.27 -15.07 -40.53
CA LYS A 3 26.11 -13.99 -39.55
C LYS A 3 25.00 -14.41 -38.58
N THR A 4 25.38 -14.63 -37.33
CA THR A 4 24.52 -15.11 -36.25
C THR A 4 23.43 -14.10 -35.90
N ASN A 5 22.16 -14.49 -36.11
CA ASN A 5 20.92 -13.75 -35.81
C ASN A 5 20.62 -13.52 -34.31
N TYR A 6 21.55 -13.82 -33.41
CA TYR A 6 21.31 -13.78 -31.95
C TYR A 6 21.00 -12.38 -31.40
N PHE A 7 21.48 -11.34 -32.08
CA PHE A 7 21.26 -9.96 -31.66
C PHE A 7 19.85 -9.46 -31.98
N LYS A 8 19.23 -9.90 -33.09
CA LYS A 8 17.91 -9.41 -33.50
C LYS A 8 16.81 -9.79 -32.52
N GLY A 9 16.88 -10.98 -31.90
CA GLY A 9 15.86 -11.44 -30.96
C GLY A 9 15.80 -10.61 -29.66
N ILE A 10 16.97 -10.25 -29.11
CA ILE A 10 17.06 -9.44 -27.88
C ILE A 10 16.58 -8.02 -28.14
N TRP A 11 16.96 -7.42 -29.27
CA TRP A 11 16.52 -6.08 -29.66
C TRP A 11 15.03 -6.03 -30.00
N MET A 12 14.47 -7.08 -30.58
CA MET A 12 13.04 -7.15 -30.89
C MET A 12 12.20 -7.24 -29.61
N ILE A 13 12.69 -7.94 -28.58
CA ILE A 13 12.03 -7.99 -27.26
C ILE A 13 12.12 -6.62 -26.56
N LEU A 14 13.32 -6.01 -26.51
CA LEU A 14 13.49 -4.66 -25.93
C LEU A 14 12.65 -3.60 -26.64
N ALA A 15 12.55 -3.66 -27.97
CA ALA A 15 11.73 -2.74 -28.77
C ALA A 15 10.23 -2.99 -28.59
N LEU A 16 9.78 -4.25 -28.47
CA LEU A 16 8.37 -4.56 -28.18
C LEU A 16 7.95 -4.03 -26.81
N PHE A 17 8.80 -4.19 -25.79
CA PHE A 17 8.54 -3.67 -24.45
C PHE A 17 8.52 -2.13 -24.43
N PHE A 18 9.41 -1.48 -25.19
CA PHE A 18 9.44 -0.01 -25.29
C PHE A 18 8.21 0.58 -26.00
N SER A 19 7.57 -0.17 -26.91
CA SER A 19 6.36 0.28 -27.61
C SER A 19 5.07 0.15 -26.80
N VAL A 20 5.05 -0.63 -25.72
CA VAL A 20 3.86 -0.86 -24.87
C VAL A 20 3.76 0.16 -23.72
N SER A 21 4.80 0.96 -23.46
CA SER A 21 4.82 1.92 -22.35
C SER A 21 4.06 3.24 -22.60
N PHE A 22 3.40 3.45 -23.74
CA PHE A 22 2.75 4.72 -24.07
C PHE A 22 1.26 4.77 -23.67
N ILE A 23 0.94 4.71 -22.37
CA ILE A 23 -0.28 5.28 -21.77
C ILE A 23 0.07 5.61 -20.31
N THR A 24 -0.32 6.78 -19.81
CA THR A 24 -0.16 7.18 -18.40
C THR A 24 -1.49 7.64 -17.83
N THR A 25 -1.91 7.00 -16.74
CA THR A 25 -2.67 7.58 -15.62
C THR A 25 -2.40 6.67 -14.42
N GLU A 26 -1.48 7.05 -13.52
CA GLU A 26 -1.51 6.52 -12.15
C GLU A 26 -2.25 7.60 -11.35
N VAL A 27 -3.42 7.22 -10.82
CA VAL A 27 -4.20 8.00 -9.86
C VAL A 27 -4.42 7.03 -8.71
N GLU A 28 -3.66 7.17 -7.63
CA GLU A 28 -3.95 6.52 -6.35
C GLU A 28 -4.37 7.62 -5.38
N ALA A 29 -5.59 7.51 -4.86
CA ALA A 29 -6.12 8.35 -3.81
C ALA A 29 -6.74 7.40 -2.78
N HIS A 30 -5.98 7.07 -1.73
CA HIS A 30 -6.38 7.14 -0.32
C HIS A 30 -5.16 6.96 0.59
N SER A 31 -5.25 7.56 1.78
CA SER A 31 -4.13 8.17 2.47
C SER A 31 -3.17 7.22 3.19
N ASP A 32 -1.86 7.45 3.04
CA ASP A 32 -0.82 6.96 3.96
C ASP A 32 -0.85 7.72 5.31
N ILE A 33 -1.82 8.61 5.54
CA ILE A 33 -2.01 9.33 6.80
C ILE A 33 -2.70 8.42 7.82
N GLU A 34 -2.05 8.25 8.98
CA GLU A 34 -2.54 7.46 10.11
C GLU A 34 -3.36 8.31 11.10
N GLU A 35 -3.03 9.60 11.24
CA GLU A 35 -3.68 10.52 12.19
C GLU A 35 -3.58 11.98 11.70
N ILE A 36 -4.62 12.79 11.95
CA ILE A 36 -4.66 14.23 11.68
C ILE A 36 -5.22 14.94 12.91
N LYS A 37 -4.58 16.04 13.33
CA LYS A 37 -5.10 17.00 14.30
C LYS A 37 -4.94 18.44 13.77
N PRO A 38 -5.92 19.34 13.98
CA PRO A 38 -7.25 19.08 14.56
C PRO A 38 -8.06 18.10 13.71
N ASP A 39 -9.06 17.46 14.32
CA ASP A 39 -9.85 16.41 13.65
C ASP A 39 -10.54 16.97 12.40
N VAL A 40 -10.78 16.10 11.42
CA VAL A 40 -11.34 16.52 10.14
C VAL A 40 -12.79 16.97 10.31
N MET A 41 -13.13 18.10 9.68
CA MET A 41 -14.40 18.81 9.82
C MET A 41 -14.73 19.20 11.26
N SER A 42 -13.75 19.24 12.16
CA SER A 42 -13.97 19.66 13.55
C SER A 42 -14.22 21.16 13.68
N MET A 43 -15.07 21.51 14.66
CA MET A 43 -15.33 22.88 15.07
C MET A 43 -14.58 23.16 16.37
N LEU A 44 -13.64 24.10 16.32
CA LEU A 44 -12.74 24.44 17.42
C LEU A 44 -13.20 25.70 18.15
N GLU A 45 -13.09 25.67 19.48
CA GLU A 45 -13.38 26.82 20.35
C GLU A 45 -12.26 27.84 20.33
N ASP A 46 -11.02 27.34 20.39
CA ASP A 46 -9.80 28.13 20.37
C ASP A 46 -9.01 27.85 19.09
N ILE A 47 -8.18 28.82 18.69
CA ILE A 47 -7.22 28.62 17.60
C ILE A 47 -6.27 27.50 18.03
N PRO A 48 -6.12 26.42 17.23
CA PRO A 48 -5.20 25.34 17.58
C PRO A 48 -3.76 25.85 17.50
N ASP A 49 -2.92 25.48 18.46
CA ASP A 49 -1.49 25.88 18.48
C ASP A 49 -0.73 25.37 17.23
N LYS A 50 -1.15 24.21 16.69
CA LYS A 50 -0.51 23.53 15.56
C LYS A 50 -1.44 22.56 14.85
N ILE A 51 -1.15 22.27 13.58
CA ILE A 51 -1.60 21.06 12.89
C ILE A 51 -0.57 19.96 13.12
N GLU A 52 -1.03 18.75 13.39
CA GLU A 52 -0.23 17.53 13.49
C GLU A 52 -0.74 16.50 12.50
N ILE A 53 0.16 15.94 11.69
CA ILE A 53 -0.17 14.90 10.70
C ILE A 53 0.81 13.75 10.89
N SER A 54 0.31 12.56 11.17
CA SER A 54 1.10 11.33 11.28
C SER A 54 0.94 10.51 10.02
N PHE A 55 2.06 10.20 9.36
CA PHE A 55 2.11 9.36 8.17
C PHE A 55 2.63 7.96 8.53
N GLY A 56 2.05 6.95 7.91
CA GLY A 56 2.53 5.59 8.04
C GLY A 56 3.89 5.37 7.41
N VAL A 57 4.26 6.19 6.41
CA VAL A 57 5.58 6.17 5.76
C VAL A 57 6.38 7.43 6.09
N PRO A 58 7.72 7.36 6.16
CA PRO A 58 8.55 8.56 6.25
C PRO A 58 8.41 9.44 5.00
N ILE A 59 8.30 10.75 5.19
CA ILE A 59 8.11 11.73 4.12
C ILE A 59 9.27 12.73 4.03
N ASN A 60 9.38 13.39 2.88
CA ASN A 60 10.18 14.59 2.67
C ASN A 60 9.23 15.77 2.53
N LEU A 61 9.50 16.82 3.29
CA LEU A 61 8.87 18.12 3.13
C LEU A 61 9.65 18.94 2.10
N TYR A 62 8.92 19.82 1.44
CA TYR A 62 9.44 20.85 0.57
C TYR A 62 8.60 22.13 0.72
N THR A 63 9.04 23.22 0.09
CA THR A 63 8.31 24.48 0.08
C THR A 63 6.89 24.26 -0.45
N ASP A 64 5.89 24.77 0.27
CA ASP A 64 4.46 24.59 -0.04
C ASP A 64 3.90 23.17 0.18
N SER A 65 4.64 22.29 0.88
CA SER A 65 4.15 20.96 1.24
C SER A 65 2.88 20.98 2.07
N ILE A 66 2.73 21.97 2.94
CA ILE A 66 1.50 22.21 3.68
C ILE A 66 1.05 23.62 3.35
N GLN A 67 -0.21 23.79 2.98
CA GLN A 67 -0.81 25.10 2.76
C GLN A 67 -2.09 25.22 3.58
N LEU A 68 -2.22 26.32 4.32
CA LEU A 68 -3.47 26.67 4.99
C LEU A 68 -4.18 27.74 4.15
N LYS A 69 -5.45 27.54 3.83
CA LYS A 69 -6.29 28.51 3.11
C LYS A 69 -7.57 28.80 3.88
N ASP A 70 -8.05 30.03 3.81
CA ASP A 70 -9.36 30.41 4.34
C ASP A 70 -10.50 30.00 3.39
N SER A 71 -11.76 30.23 3.81
CA SER A 71 -12.97 29.97 3.01
C SER A 71 -13.06 30.72 1.67
N GLN A 72 -12.25 31.78 1.48
CA GLN A 72 -12.16 32.52 0.21
C GLN A 72 -11.05 31.98 -0.70
N GLY A 73 -10.31 30.96 -0.25
CA GLY A 73 -9.16 30.39 -0.94
C GLY A 73 -7.88 31.23 -0.79
N THR A 74 -7.85 32.19 0.14
CA THR A 74 -6.67 33.00 0.42
C THR A 74 -5.67 32.19 1.22
N SER A 75 -4.43 32.09 0.73
CA SER A 75 -3.34 31.42 1.46
C SER A 75 -2.95 32.20 2.71
N ILE A 76 -2.92 31.48 3.83
CA ILE A 76 -2.49 31.96 5.13
C ILE A 76 -1.04 31.57 5.31
N LYS A 77 -0.24 32.53 5.74
CA LYS A 77 1.18 32.29 6.00
C LYS A 77 1.33 31.48 7.28
N ILE A 78 1.88 30.28 7.15
CA ILE A 78 2.25 29.40 8.26
C ILE A 78 3.77 29.45 8.49
N GLU A 79 4.21 29.01 9.67
CA GLU A 79 5.63 28.77 9.93
C GLU A 79 6.11 27.50 9.21
N GLU A 80 7.44 27.33 9.14
CA GLU A 80 8.03 26.14 8.49
C GLU A 80 7.63 24.86 9.25
N PRO A 81 7.05 23.86 8.57
CA PRO A 81 6.69 22.62 9.22
C PRO A 81 7.93 21.85 9.69
N THR A 82 7.80 21.15 10.81
CA THR A 82 8.88 20.34 11.39
C THR A 82 8.56 18.86 11.31
N LEU A 83 9.61 18.02 11.26
CA LEU A 83 9.53 16.57 11.21
C LEU A 83 10.04 15.93 12.50
N GLU A 84 9.27 15.00 13.05
CA GLU A 84 9.71 14.12 14.14
C GLU A 84 9.44 12.64 13.82
N ASN A 85 9.75 11.76 14.78
CA ASN A 85 9.49 10.32 14.71
C ASN A 85 10.03 9.66 13.43
N ASN A 86 11.30 9.93 13.10
CA ASN A 86 11.95 9.43 11.88
C ASN A 86 11.21 9.86 10.59
N ASN A 87 10.82 11.13 10.55
CA ASN A 87 10.14 11.82 9.45
C ASN A 87 8.72 11.33 9.15
N LYS A 88 8.02 10.81 10.17
CA LYS A 88 6.63 10.36 10.04
C LYS A 88 5.61 11.36 10.57
N ASN A 89 6.00 12.21 11.52
CA ASN A 89 5.09 13.17 12.13
C ASN A 89 5.46 14.57 11.64
N VAL A 90 4.50 15.27 11.03
CA VAL A 90 4.61 16.65 10.57
C VAL A 90 3.88 17.55 11.57
N PHE A 91 4.58 18.56 12.09
CA PHE A 91 3.98 19.59 12.94
C PHE A 91 4.07 20.94 12.25
N VAL A 92 2.93 21.62 12.14
CA VAL A 92 2.80 22.93 11.49
C VAL A 92 2.26 23.92 12.51
N PRO A 93 3.08 24.84 13.04
CA PRO A 93 2.59 25.90 13.92
C PRO A 93 1.57 26.78 13.20
N ILE A 94 0.46 27.07 13.87
CA ILE A 94 -0.60 27.94 13.35
C ILE A 94 -0.44 29.35 13.94
N PRO A 95 -0.70 30.42 13.16
CA PRO A 95 -0.71 31.77 13.70
C PRO A 95 -1.83 31.99 14.74
N ASP A 96 -1.50 32.59 15.88
CA ASP A 96 -2.46 32.89 16.96
C ASP A 96 -3.50 34.00 16.60
N ASP A 97 -3.43 34.57 15.39
CA ASP A 97 -4.28 35.68 14.93
C ASP A 97 -5.28 35.29 13.82
N LEU A 98 -5.57 34.00 13.68
CA LEU A 98 -6.62 33.52 12.78
C LEU A 98 -7.98 34.11 13.13
N SER A 99 -8.69 34.58 12.11
CA SER A 99 -10.07 35.01 12.27
C SER A 99 -10.99 33.79 12.38
N PRO A 100 -12.16 33.93 12.99
CA PRO A 100 -13.15 32.86 12.94
C PRO A 100 -13.64 32.57 11.51
N GLY A 101 -13.88 31.29 11.21
CA GLY A 101 -14.28 30.79 9.89
C GLY A 101 -13.71 29.41 9.57
N THR A 102 -14.03 28.91 8.37
CA THR A 102 -13.55 27.62 7.86
C THR A 102 -12.17 27.75 7.21
N TYR A 103 -11.33 26.76 7.49
CA TYR A 103 -9.98 26.63 6.96
C TYR A 103 -9.79 25.30 6.24
N THR A 104 -9.02 25.31 5.16
CA THR A 104 -8.64 24.11 4.40
C THR A 104 -7.13 23.94 4.45
N VAL A 105 -6.69 22.75 4.85
CA VAL A 105 -5.28 22.34 4.84
C VAL A 105 -5.06 21.49 3.61
N PHE A 106 -4.17 21.92 2.72
CA PHE A 106 -3.69 21.14 1.59
C PHE A 106 -2.36 20.51 1.97
N ILE A 107 -2.24 19.21 1.74
CA ILE A 107 -1.08 18.39 2.05
C ILE A 107 -0.54 17.87 0.72
N ASN A 108 0.70 18.22 0.40
CA ASN A 108 1.45 17.67 -0.70
C ASN A 108 2.87 17.33 -0.21
N VAL A 109 3.09 16.05 0.09
CA VAL A 109 4.37 15.56 0.61
C VAL A 109 4.92 14.44 -0.26
N VAL A 110 6.23 14.20 -0.22
CA VAL A 110 6.86 13.15 -1.03
C VAL A 110 7.41 12.07 -0.10
N ALA A 111 6.83 10.86 -0.14
CA ALA A 111 7.36 9.70 0.56
C ALA A 111 8.83 9.46 0.21
N ILE A 112 9.61 8.93 1.15
CA ILE A 112 11.07 8.77 0.96
C ILE A 112 11.46 7.81 -0.19
N ASP A 113 10.53 6.97 -0.64
CA ASP A 113 10.68 6.13 -1.82
C ASP A 113 10.36 6.84 -3.15
N GLY A 114 9.80 8.06 -3.07
CA GLY A 114 9.58 8.99 -4.17
C GLY A 114 8.12 9.17 -4.61
N HIS A 115 7.14 8.53 -3.94
CA HIS A 115 5.72 8.73 -4.26
C HIS A 115 5.21 10.05 -3.67
N GLU A 116 4.40 10.78 -4.44
CA GLU A 116 3.73 12.00 -3.98
C GLU A 116 2.42 11.60 -3.26
N LEU A 117 2.16 12.23 -2.12
CA LEU A 117 0.95 12.08 -1.33
C LEU A 117 0.24 13.43 -1.32
N ASN A 118 -0.95 13.46 -1.95
CA ASN A 118 -1.76 14.65 -2.14
C ASN A 118 -3.10 14.48 -1.43
N GLU A 119 -3.33 15.25 -0.38
CA GLU A 119 -4.54 15.18 0.46
C GLU A 119 -5.01 16.57 0.86
N GLN A 120 -6.25 16.66 1.31
CA GLN A 120 -6.76 17.89 1.92
C GLN A 120 -7.78 17.56 3.02
N PHE A 121 -7.87 18.44 4.02
CA PHE A 121 -8.94 18.38 5.02
C PHE A 121 -9.36 19.79 5.44
N THR A 122 -10.48 19.88 6.15
CA THR A 122 -11.03 21.16 6.63
C THR A 122 -11.25 21.15 8.13
N PHE A 123 -11.19 22.32 8.77
CA PHE A 123 -11.60 22.55 10.16
C PHE A 123 -12.18 23.96 10.29
N GLU A 124 -12.94 24.24 11.35
CA GLU A 124 -13.62 25.51 11.58
C GLU A 124 -13.25 26.13 12.93
N ILE A 125 -13.09 27.45 12.99
CA ILE A 125 -12.86 28.23 14.22
C ILE A 125 -14.09 29.12 14.49
N SER A 126 -14.68 29.03 15.67
CA SER A 126 -15.95 29.72 16.02
C SER A 126 -15.76 31.20 16.43
N GLN A 127 -16.71 32.11 16.13
CA GLN A 127 -16.51 33.57 16.35
C GLN A 127 -16.89 34.11 17.73
N SER A 128 -17.73 33.43 18.52
CA SER A 128 -18.03 33.81 19.92
C SER A 128 -19.00 32.83 20.60
N ILE A 129 -19.21 32.97 21.91
CA ILE A 129 -20.31 32.33 22.66
C ILE A 129 -21.71 32.72 22.10
N GLU A 130 -21.86 33.88 21.46
CA GLU A 130 -23.13 34.31 20.84
C GLU A 130 -23.38 33.63 19.48
N GLU A 131 -22.32 33.33 18.74
CA GLU A 131 -22.38 32.49 17.55
C GLU A 131 -22.46 31.01 17.93
N LYS A 132 -21.95 30.64 19.10
CA LYS A 132 -22.23 29.36 19.76
C LYS A 132 -23.71 29.24 20.08
N GLU A 133 -24.37 30.25 20.64
CA GLU A 133 -25.84 30.19 20.82
C GLU A 133 -26.56 30.19 19.47
N LYS A 134 -26.11 30.93 18.45
CA LYS A 134 -26.77 30.93 17.13
C LYS A 134 -26.56 29.66 16.32
N VAL A 135 -25.36 29.07 16.35
CA VAL A 135 -25.01 27.80 15.70
C VAL A 135 -25.47 26.64 16.54
N GLN A 136 -25.48 26.70 17.87
CA GLN A 136 -26.15 25.71 18.72
C GLN A 136 -27.65 25.78 18.53
N ILE A 137 -28.25 26.96 18.29
CA ILE A 137 -29.67 27.11 17.86
C ILE A 137 -29.86 26.65 16.39
N GLU A 138 -28.91 26.86 15.47
CA GLU A 138 -28.97 26.35 14.08
C GLU A 138 -28.65 24.85 13.97
N THR A 139 -27.88 24.29 14.90
CA THR A 139 -27.54 22.87 15.06
C THR A 139 -28.62 22.15 15.88
N GLU A 140 -29.30 22.84 16.80
CA GLU A 140 -30.58 22.42 17.38
C GLU A 140 -31.71 22.44 16.34
N ASN A 141 -31.59 23.23 15.27
CA ASN A 141 -32.47 23.19 14.10
C ASN A 141 -32.02 22.18 13.02
N HIS A 142 -30.86 21.53 13.17
CA HIS A 142 -30.51 20.37 12.36
C HIS A 142 -31.08 19.12 13.03
N LEU A 143 -31.77 18.30 12.24
CA LEU A 143 -32.23 16.98 12.66
C LEU A 143 -31.02 16.05 12.86
N GLN A 144 -30.39 16.09 14.04
CA GLN A 144 -29.32 15.15 14.40
C GLN A 144 -29.91 13.85 14.93
N PHE A 145 -29.27 12.75 14.58
CA PHE A 145 -29.61 11.43 15.09
C PHE A 145 -29.53 11.36 16.62
N GLU A 146 -30.58 10.87 17.29
CA GLU A 146 -30.58 10.62 18.74
C GLU A 146 -30.55 9.12 19.06
N LYS A 147 -31.49 8.35 18.49
CA LYS A 147 -31.61 6.89 18.73
C LYS A 147 -32.58 6.22 17.75
N THR A 148 -32.53 4.90 17.72
CA THR A 148 -33.51 4.06 17.02
C THR A 148 -34.20 3.05 17.94
N ILE A 149 -35.39 2.63 17.56
CA ILE A 149 -36.11 1.49 18.15
C ILE A 149 -36.57 0.58 17.01
N PRO A 150 -36.05 -0.65 16.88
CA PRO A 150 -34.95 -1.25 17.66
C PRO A 150 -33.66 -0.43 17.57
N HIS A 151 -32.86 -0.43 18.65
CA HIS A 151 -31.56 0.26 18.66
C HIS A 151 -30.54 -0.46 17.77
N ASP A 152 -29.48 0.23 17.37
CA ASP A 152 -28.38 -0.38 16.63
C ASP A 152 -27.76 -1.56 17.42
N GLY A 153 -27.44 -2.65 16.74
CA GLY A 153 -26.94 -3.89 17.36
C GLY A 153 -28.00 -4.68 18.15
N ALA A 154 -29.29 -4.32 18.08
CA ALA A 154 -30.33 -5.02 18.84
C ALA A 154 -30.62 -6.42 18.29
N LEU A 155 -30.47 -7.45 19.12
CA LEU A 155 -30.95 -8.82 18.86
C LEU A 155 -32.30 -9.06 19.54
N ILE A 156 -33.39 -9.02 18.78
CA ILE A 156 -34.76 -9.09 19.29
C ILE A 156 -35.45 -10.43 18.98
N LYS A 157 -36.15 -10.99 19.97
CA LYS A 157 -36.96 -12.21 19.81
C LYS A 157 -38.38 -11.92 19.32
N LYS A 158 -38.92 -10.76 19.71
CA LYS A 158 -40.23 -10.31 19.27
C LYS A 158 -40.07 -9.46 18.02
N ARG A 159 -40.71 -9.86 16.94
CA ARG A 159 -40.73 -9.13 15.67
C ARG A 159 -41.30 -7.72 15.88
N PRO A 160 -40.64 -6.66 15.38
CA PRO A 160 -41.13 -5.31 15.51
C PRO A 160 -42.29 -5.10 14.54
N GLU A 161 -43.34 -4.40 14.97
CA GLU A 161 -44.44 -3.97 14.11
C GLU A 161 -44.14 -2.62 13.44
N LYS A 162 -43.24 -1.85 14.06
CA LYS A 162 -42.76 -0.55 13.61
C LYS A 162 -41.29 -0.35 13.96
N ILE A 163 -40.64 0.53 13.22
CA ILE A 163 -39.32 1.10 13.53
C ILE A 163 -39.54 2.57 13.87
N GLU A 164 -38.84 3.07 14.88
CA GLU A 164 -38.85 4.49 15.25
C GLU A 164 -37.44 5.07 15.17
N ILE A 165 -37.30 6.22 14.53
CA ILE A 165 -36.06 7.00 14.50
C ILE A 165 -36.34 8.30 15.25
N TRP A 166 -35.46 8.64 16.18
CA TRP A 166 -35.57 9.82 17.02
C TRP A 166 -34.46 10.80 16.67
N PHE A 167 -34.83 12.07 16.55
CA PHE A 167 -33.92 13.17 16.27
C PHE A 167 -33.93 14.19 17.43
N THR A 168 -32.89 15.01 17.49
CA THR A 168 -32.78 16.11 18.45
C THR A 168 -33.84 17.21 18.21
N GLY A 169 -34.15 17.50 16.95
CA GLY A 169 -35.13 18.50 16.49
C GLY A 169 -36.44 17.92 15.97
N GLU A 170 -37.42 18.80 15.71
CA GLU A 170 -38.72 18.46 15.12
C GLU A 170 -38.63 18.30 13.60
N ILE A 171 -39.29 17.28 13.06
CA ILE A 171 -39.34 17.04 11.61
C ILE A 171 -40.49 17.85 11.02
N GLU A 172 -40.21 18.68 10.02
CA GLU A 172 -41.22 19.57 9.42
C GLU A 172 -42.11 18.85 8.40
N ASN A 173 -41.54 18.02 7.51
CA ASN A 173 -42.27 17.28 6.48
C ASN A 173 -41.83 15.82 6.41
N ASP A 174 -42.78 14.91 6.09
CA ASP A 174 -42.47 13.49 5.89
C ASP A 174 -41.43 13.28 4.77
N SER A 175 -41.36 14.18 3.78
CA SER A 175 -40.37 14.12 2.69
C SER A 175 -38.95 14.45 3.13
N ASP A 176 -38.77 14.97 4.35
CA ASP A 176 -37.47 15.39 4.86
C ASP A 176 -36.68 14.18 5.37
N VAL A 177 -37.29 12.99 5.46
CA VAL A 177 -36.63 11.73 5.84
C VAL A 177 -36.85 10.69 4.75
N LEU A 178 -35.76 10.19 4.17
CA LEU A 178 -35.77 9.00 3.31
C LEU A 178 -35.34 7.78 4.12
N PHE A 179 -36.09 6.69 4.02
CA PHE A 179 -35.78 5.44 4.72
C PHE A 179 -35.72 4.26 3.75
N GLY A 180 -34.76 3.36 3.96
CA GLY A 180 -34.64 2.11 3.22
C GLY A 180 -34.30 0.96 4.16
N LEU A 181 -35.10 -0.11 4.11
CA LEU A 181 -34.87 -1.34 4.86
C LEU A 181 -34.43 -2.46 3.93
N PHE A 182 -33.38 -3.17 4.30
CA PHE A 182 -32.81 -4.27 3.53
C PHE A 182 -32.59 -5.49 4.42
N ASN A 183 -32.78 -6.69 3.88
CA ASN A 183 -32.39 -7.93 4.56
C ASN A 183 -30.90 -8.25 4.40
N ASP A 184 -30.46 -9.34 5.02
CA ASP A 184 -29.09 -9.87 4.97
C ASP A 184 -28.55 -10.18 3.55
N LYS A 185 -29.42 -10.29 2.56
CA LYS A 185 -29.08 -10.46 1.14
C LYS A 185 -29.14 -9.15 0.35
N MET A 186 -29.26 -8.01 1.03
CA MET A 186 -29.40 -6.68 0.44
C MET A 186 -30.64 -6.54 -0.47
N ASN A 187 -31.68 -7.35 -0.26
CA ASN A 187 -32.96 -7.13 -0.94
C ASN A 187 -33.77 -6.09 -0.15
N PRO A 188 -34.37 -5.10 -0.83
CA PRO A 188 -35.24 -4.13 -0.17
C PRO A 188 -36.47 -4.82 0.43
N ILE A 189 -36.89 -4.35 1.60
CA ILE A 189 -38.10 -4.78 2.31
C ILE A 189 -39.15 -3.69 2.17
N ASP A 190 -40.34 -4.07 1.69
CA ASP A 190 -41.44 -3.13 1.51
C ASP A 190 -42.01 -2.67 2.86
N ILE A 191 -42.01 -1.35 3.06
CA ILE A 191 -42.64 -0.70 4.21
C ILE A 191 -44.11 -0.40 3.93
N LYS A 192 -44.94 -0.40 4.98
CA LYS A 192 -46.38 -0.14 4.88
C LYS A 192 -46.68 1.33 4.73
N LYS A 193 -46.12 2.10 5.64
CA LYS A 193 -46.28 3.55 5.70
C LYS A 193 -45.19 4.11 6.60
N GLU A 194 -44.67 5.27 6.24
CA GLU A 194 -43.82 6.10 7.07
C GLU A 194 -44.50 7.44 7.32
N TYR A 195 -44.31 8.01 8.52
CA TYR A 195 -44.88 9.29 8.91
C TYR A 195 -44.22 9.85 10.18
N ILE A 196 -44.24 11.16 10.32
CA ILE A 196 -43.90 11.87 11.55
C ILE A 196 -44.92 11.50 12.65
N ASN A 197 -44.41 11.13 13.82
CA ASN A 197 -45.25 10.79 14.97
C ASN A 197 -46.11 11.99 15.40
N PRO A 198 -47.46 11.88 15.35
CA PRO A 198 -48.35 12.99 15.71
C PRO A 198 -48.28 13.41 17.18
N GLU A 199 -47.82 12.52 18.06
CA GLU A 199 -47.67 12.82 19.49
C GLU A 199 -46.33 13.50 19.81
N ASN A 200 -45.31 13.28 18.96
CA ASN A 200 -43.99 13.85 19.14
C ASN A 200 -43.27 14.01 17.78
N PRO A 201 -43.23 15.22 17.21
CA PRO A 201 -42.62 15.48 15.90
C PRO A 201 -41.12 15.19 15.79
N ARG A 202 -40.43 14.88 16.90
CA ARG A 202 -39.03 14.42 16.90
C ARG A 202 -38.86 12.94 16.54
N SER A 203 -39.96 12.20 16.45
CA SER A 203 -39.97 10.76 16.18
C SER A 203 -40.57 10.50 14.81
N TYR A 204 -39.83 9.76 13.97
CA TYR A 204 -40.29 9.26 12.68
C TYR A 204 -40.65 7.78 12.78
N ILE A 205 -41.86 7.41 12.37
CA ILE A 205 -42.39 6.05 12.51
C ILE A 205 -42.46 5.39 11.14
N ILE A 206 -41.89 4.19 11.03
CA ILE A 206 -41.98 3.31 9.87
C ILE A 206 -42.79 2.07 10.25
N GLU A 207 -44.02 1.94 9.75
CA GLU A 207 -44.84 0.73 9.87
C GLU A 207 -44.42 -0.32 8.83
N LEU A 208 -44.34 -1.58 9.25
CA LEU A 208 -43.91 -2.68 8.38
C LEU A 208 -45.12 -3.43 7.78
N ASN A 209 -45.06 -3.80 6.49
CA ASN A 209 -46.14 -4.53 5.79
C ASN A 209 -46.16 -6.02 6.14
N GLU A 210 -44.97 -6.63 6.17
CA GLU A 210 -44.77 -8.06 6.31
C GLU A 210 -43.99 -8.37 7.58
N GLN A 211 -44.23 -9.56 8.15
CA GLN A 211 -43.46 -9.99 9.30
C GLN A 211 -42.03 -10.30 8.86
N LEU A 212 -41.08 -9.54 9.38
CA LEU A 212 -39.65 -9.78 9.20
C LEU A 212 -39.32 -11.26 9.50
N GLU A 213 -38.68 -11.92 8.53
CA GLU A 213 -38.09 -13.24 8.72
C GLU A 213 -36.95 -13.19 9.74
N SER A 214 -36.49 -14.35 10.22
CA SER A 214 -35.30 -14.42 11.07
C SER A 214 -34.07 -13.97 10.28
N GLY A 215 -33.20 -13.18 10.89
CA GLY A 215 -31.98 -12.68 10.28
C GLY A 215 -31.71 -11.22 10.62
N THR A 216 -30.61 -10.70 10.07
CA THR A 216 -30.17 -9.32 10.24
C THR A 216 -30.72 -8.40 9.15
N TYR A 217 -31.04 -7.18 9.54
CA TYR A 217 -31.59 -6.14 8.69
C TYR A 217 -30.70 -4.90 8.77
N GLN A 218 -30.49 -4.28 7.61
CA GLN A 218 -29.84 -2.98 7.47
C GLN A 218 -30.90 -1.92 7.22
N ALA A 219 -30.89 -0.88 8.02
CA ALA A 219 -31.76 0.27 7.86
C ALA A 219 -30.93 1.51 7.54
N ASN A 220 -31.17 2.09 6.38
CA ASN A 220 -30.55 3.32 5.93
C ASN A 220 -31.54 4.46 6.12
N TRP A 221 -31.08 5.59 6.63
CA TRP A 221 -31.88 6.80 6.69
C TRP A 221 -31.07 8.00 6.19
N TYR A 222 -31.78 8.98 5.64
CA TYR A 222 -31.20 10.23 5.16
C TYR A 222 -32.16 11.37 5.45
N THR A 223 -31.67 12.47 6.01
CA THR A 223 -32.45 13.69 6.23
C THR A 223 -32.11 14.73 5.17
N GLN A 224 -33.12 15.46 4.68
CA GLN A 224 -32.93 16.61 3.78
C GLN A 224 -33.17 17.91 4.54
N GLY A 225 -32.13 18.72 4.70
CA GLY A 225 -32.21 20.06 5.29
C GLY A 225 -31.75 21.18 4.35
N LYS A 226 -32.18 22.43 4.60
CA LYS A 226 -31.77 23.63 3.84
C LYS A 226 -30.26 23.93 3.92
N ASN A 227 -29.58 23.43 4.95
CA ASN A 227 -28.18 23.72 5.27
C ASN A 227 -27.29 22.45 5.23
N GLY A 228 -27.81 21.32 4.73
CA GLY A 228 -27.12 20.02 4.73
C GLY A 228 -28.08 18.88 5.10
N GLY A 229 -27.75 17.66 4.69
CA GLY A 229 -28.50 16.45 5.05
C GLY A 229 -27.62 15.50 5.84
N ASP A 230 -28.18 14.85 6.87
CA ASP A 230 -27.49 13.84 7.67
C ASP A 230 -27.87 12.45 7.16
N SER A 231 -27.00 11.47 7.35
CA SER A 231 -27.26 10.10 6.89
C SER A 231 -26.68 9.10 7.87
N GLY A 232 -27.39 8.00 8.06
CA GLY A 232 -26.91 6.94 8.93
C GLY A 232 -27.38 5.57 8.50
N ILE A 233 -26.66 4.58 9.00
CA ILE A 233 -26.99 3.17 8.82
C ILE A 233 -26.96 2.53 10.20
N PHE A 234 -28.02 1.81 10.54
CA PHE A 234 -28.05 0.97 11.74
C PHE A 234 -28.55 -0.43 11.40
N TYR A 235 -28.24 -1.36 12.29
CA TYR A 235 -28.51 -2.78 12.12
C TYR A 235 -29.30 -3.32 13.30
N PHE A 236 -30.23 -4.24 13.01
CA PHE A 236 -30.90 -5.01 14.04
C PHE A 236 -31.16 -6.43 13.53
N ALA A 237 -31.32 -7.38 14.45
CA ALA A 237 -31.47 -8.80 14.14
C ALA A 237 -32.72 -9.37 14.79
N VAL A 238 -33.46 -10.17 14.02
CA VAL A 238 -34.66 -10.89 14.49
C VAL A 238 -34.31 -12.36 14.69
N ASN A 239 -34.44 -12.84 15.93
CA ASN A 239 -34.09 -14.20 16.40
C ASN A 239 -32.61 -14.60 16.33
N GLU A 240 -31.91 -14.26 15.25
CA GLU A 240 -30.51 -14.61 15.01
C GLU A 240 -29.79 -13.54 14.21
N VAL A 241 -28.49 -13.39 14.46
CA VAL A 241 -27.60 -12.52 13.68
C VAL A 241 -27.13 -13.31 12.45
N THR A 242 -27.24 -12.72 11.27
CA THR A 242 -26.83 -13.31 9.99
C THR A 242 -25.92 -12.34 9.25
N SER A 243 -24.97 -12.87 8.49
CA SER A 243 -23.99 -12.08 7.74
C SER A 243 -24.66 -11.32 6.60
N ILE A 244 -24.41 -10.01 6.51
CA ILE A 244 -24.86 -9.21 5.36
C ILE A 244 -23.82 -9.36 4.25
N VAL A 245 -24.18 -10.04 3.16
CA VAL A 245 -23.26 -10.30 2.05
C VAL A 245 -23.69 -9.54 0.81
N ASN A 246 -22.88 -8.56 0.38
CA ASN A 246 -23.00 -8.01 -0.95
C ASN A 246 -22.26 -8.92 -1.96
N SER A 247 -23.01 -9.54 -2.86
CA SER A 247 -22.48 -10.49 -3.85
C SER A 247 -21.91 -9.85 -5.11
N LYS A 248 -21.88 -8.50 -5.19
CA LYS A 248 -21.34 -7.76 -6.33
C LYS A 248 -20.29 -6.75 -5.88
N VAL A 249 -19.11 -7.24 -5.52
CA VAL A 249 -17.91 -6.41 -5.58
C VAL A 249 -17.46 -6.40 -7.03
N PRO A 250 -17.39 -5.23 -7.72
CA PRO A 250 -16.73 -5.16 -9.02
C PRO A 250 -15.30 -5.66 -8.85
N ILE A 251 -14.95 -6.75 -9.53
CA ILE A 251 -13.56 -7.16 -9.66
C ILE A 251 -12.99 -6.21 -10.70
N ASP A 252 -12.36 -5.15 -10.24
CA ASP A 252 -11.71 -4.21 -11.15
C ASP A 252 -10.43 -4.79 -11.73
N ASN A 253 -10.19 -4.39 -12.98
CA ASN A 253 -9.13 -4.92 -13.81
C ASN A 253 -7.77 -4.47 -13.29
N VAL A 254 -6.85 -5.42 -13.19
CA VAL A 254 -5.40 -5.21 -13.01
C VAL A 254 -4.94 -4.03 -13.87
N ASP A 255 -4.37 -3.02 -13.23
CA ASP A 255 -3.78 -1.89 -13.93
C ASP A 255 -2.70 -2.41 -14.88
N ASN A 256 -3.01 -2.35 -16.18
CA ASN A 256 -2.23 -2.97 -17.24
C ASN A 256 -1.13 -2.04 -17.77
N ASN A 257 -0.88 -0.90 -17.12
CA ASN A 257 0.13 0.05 -17.58
C ASN A 257 1.53 -0.35 -17.12
N ILE A 258 2.37 -0.70 -18.10
CA ILE A 258 3.82 -0.76 -17.91
C ILE A 258 4.34 0.67 -17.80
N GLY A 259 4.27 1.23 -16.58
CA GLY A 259 4.77 2.57 -16.29
C GLY A 259 6.24 2.74 -16.68
N PHE A 260 6.57 3.89 -17.29
CA PHE A 260 7.93 4.20 -17.75
C PHE A 260 8.99 4.07 -16.64
N ASN A 261 8.60 4.33 -15.38
CA ASN A 261 9.46 4.19 -14.20
C ASN A 261 9.95 2.74 -14.03
N LYS A 262 9.04 1.76 -14.14
CA LYS A 262 9.35 0.31 -14.08
C LYS A 262 10.37 -0.07 -15.16
N THR A 263 10.21 0.44 -16.38
CA THR A 263 11.14 0.21 -17.50
C THR A 263 12.51 0.86 -17.27
N ALA A 264 12.55 2.09 -16.77
CA ALA A 264 13.79 2.82 -16.51
C ALA A 264 14.63 2.11 -15.41
N LYS A 265 13.98 1.70 -14.32
CA LYS A 265 14.56 0.86 -13.25
C LYS A 265 15.11 -0.44 -13.87
N TRP A 266 14.30 -1.15 -14.65
CA TRP A 266 14.70 -2.40 -15.28
C TRP A 266 15.95 -2.28 -16.16
N LEU A 267 16.03 -1.27 -17.03
CA LEU A 267 17.21 -1.03 -17.88
C LEU A 267 18.48 -0.77 -17.05
N SER A 268 18.35 0.01 -15.97
CA SER A 268 19.46 0.29 -15.06
C SER A 268 19.96 -0.99 -14.38
N TYR A 269 19.06 -1.82 -13.84
CA TYR A 269 19.39 -3.11 -13.21
C TYR A 269 20.06 -4.08 -14.18
N VAL A 270 19.45 -4.33 -15.34
CA VAL A 270 19.99 -5.26 -16.33
C VAL A 270 21.39 -4.85 -16.77
N GLY A 271 21.60 -3.56 -17.06
CA GLY A 271 22.90 -3.05 -17.46
C GLY A 271 23.97 -3.21 -16.37
N VAL A 272 23.68 -2.77 -15.13
CA VAL A 272 24.64 -2.84 -14.01
C VAL A 272 24.93 -4.27 -13.59
N PHE A 273 23.89 -5.12 -13.47
CA PHE A 273 24.06 -6.52 -13.02
C PHE A 273 24.88 -7.32 -14.02
N VAL A 274 24.64 -7.13 -15.32
CA VAL A 274 25.45 -7.80 -16.35
C VAL A 274 26.88 -7.27 -16.35
N LEU A 275 27.10 -5.95 -16.24
CA LEU A 275 28.45 -5.38 -16.13
C LEU A 275 29.22 -5.97 -14.94
N PHE A 276 28.59 -5.99 -13.77
CA PHE A 276 29.18 -6.54 -12.55
C PHE A 276 29.50 -8.02 -12.71
N GLY A 277 28.51 -8.85 -13.07
CA GLY A 277 28.68 -10.29 -13.11
C GLY A 277 29.66 -10.75 -14.17
N VAL A 278 29.74 -10.08 -15.34
CA VAL A 278 30.77 -10.46 -16.31
C VAL A 278 32.18 -10.00 -15.86
N MET A 279 32.32 -8.84 -15.22
CA MET A 279 33.62 -8.43 -14.65
C MET A 279 34.07 -9.36 -13.52
N PHE A 280 33.13 -9.80 -12.67
CA PHE A 280 33.35 -10.82 -11.66
C PHE A 280 33.81 -12.13 -12.31
N PHE A 281 33.11 -12.59 -13.34
CA PHE A 281 33.47 -13.79 -14.09
C PHE A 281 34.88 -13.68 -14.67
N GLN A 282 35.24 -12.54 -15.25
CA GLN A 282 36.57 -12.30 -15.81
C GLN A 282 37.68 -12.38 -14.76
N LEU A 283 37.43 -11.84 -13.57
CA LEU A 283 38.41 -11.74 -12.50
C LEU A 283 38.61 -13.06 -11.74
N PHE A 284 37.51 -13.76 -11.45
CA PHE A 284 37.51 -14.89 -10.53
C PHE A 284 37.38 -16.25 -11.22
N ILE A 285 36.81 -16.30 -12.43
CA ILE A 285 36.49 -17.58 -13.11
C ILE A 285 37.40 -17.78 -14.32
N SER A 286 37.44 -16.83 -15.25
CA SER A 286 38.21 -16.94 -16.51
C SER A 286 39.55 -16.20 -16.49
N LYS A 287 40.17 -16.08 -15.30
CA LYS A 287 41.46 -15.41 -15.13
C LYS A 287 42.52 -15.98 -16.06
N GLY A 288 43.10 -15.13 -16.91
CA GLY A 288 44.16 -15.51 -17.86
C GLY A 288 43.65 -16.16 -19.17
N ALA A 289 42.34 -16.19 -19.42
CA ALA A 289 41.80 -16.58 -20.72
C ALA A 289 41.98 -15.45 -21.76
N GLU A 290 42.27 -15.81 -23.01
CA GLU A 290 42.28 -14.85 -24.12
C GLU A 290 40.86 -14.33 -24.41
N TYR A 291 40.72 -13.01 -24.53
CA TYR A 291 39.43 -12.36 -24.68
C TYR A 291 39.08 -12.12 -26.15
N LEU A 292 37.86 -12.48 -26.53
CA LEU A 292 37.32 -12.16 -27.84
C LEU A 292 36.92 -10.68 -27.91
N GLN A 293 37.18 -10.03 -29.05
CA GLN A 293 36.78 -8.63 -29.33
C GLN A 293 35.28 -8.36 -29.11
N ARG A 294 34.43 -9.39 -29.19
CA ARG A 294 32.98 -9.32 -28.89
C ARG A 294 32.69 -8.79 -27.49
N TRP A 295 33.53 -9.11 -26.51
CA TRP A 295 33.39 -8.68 -25.13
C TRP A 295 33.40 -7.15 -24.99
N ASN A 296 34.36 -6.47 -25.62
CA ASN A 296 34.49 -5.02 -25.52
C ASN A 296 33.26 -4.28 -26.09
N ILE A 297 32.62 -4.84 -27.13
CA ILE A 297 31.40 -4.28 -27.70
C ILE A 297 30.24 -4.46 -26.72
N MET A 298 30.09 -5.66 -26.14
CA MET A 298 29.00 -5.93 -25.18
C MET A 298 29.12 -5.08 -23.92
N VAL A 299 30.32 -4.89 -23.38
CA VAL A 299 30.55 -3.99 -22.23
C VAL A 299 30.04 -2.58 -22.54
N ARG A 300 30.42 -2.02 -23.70
CA ARG A 300 29.97 -0.68 -24.09
C ARG A 300 28.46 -0.60 -24.21
N LEU A 301 27.82 -1.64 -24.78
CA LEU A 301 26.36 -1.69 -24.89
C LEU A 301 25.69 -1.70 -23.51
N PHE A 302 26.15 -2.53 -22.56
CA PHE A 302 25.53 -2.57 -21.23
C PHE A 302 25.80 -1.30 -20.41
N TYR A 303 26.93 -0.61 -20.62
CA TYR A 303 27.11 0.75 -20.09
C TYR A 303 26.08 1.71 -20.66
N ILE A 304 25.88 1.71 -21.99
CA ILE A 304 24.88 2.57 -22.64
C ILE A 304 23.47 2.23 -22.12
N THR A 305 23.11 0.95 -22.01
CA THR A 305 21.82 0.51 -21.46
C THR A 305 21.61 1.00 -20.03
N ALA A 306 22.60 0.83 -19.16
CA ALA A 306 22.52 1.31 -17.78
C ALA A 306 22.42 2.84 -17.71
N LEU A 307 23.21 3.57 -18.51
CA LEU A 307 23.18 5.03 -18.57
C LEU A 307 21.83 5.55 -19.08
N ILE A 308 21.25 4.92 -20.10
CA ILE A 308 19.90 5.25 -20.58
C ILE A 308 18.88 5.03 -19.46
N GLY A 309 18.95 3.89 -18.75
CA GLY A 309 18.08 3.63 -17.60
C GLY A 309 18.17 4.72 -16.53
N PHE A 310 19.39 5.09 -16.12
CA PHE A 310 19.59 6.17 -15.15
C PHE A 310 19.11 7.54 -15.66
N ILE A 311 19.38 7.90 -16.92
CA ILE A 311 18.90 9.15 -17.51
C ILE A 311 17.37 9.19 -17.52
N LEU A 312 16.72 8.09 -17.91
CA LEU A 312 15.26 7.99 -17.89
C LEU A 312 14.73 8.14 -16.46
N LEU A 313 15.35 7.51 -15.46
CA LEU A 313 14.94 7.67 -14.06
C LEU A 313 15.04 9.12 -13.58
N LEU A 314 16.13 9.81 -13.90
CA LEU A 314 16.30 11.21 -13.56
C LEU A 314 15.21 12.08 -14.23
N VAL A 315 14.98 11.87 -15.54
CA VAL A 315 13.96 12.62 -16.30
C VAL A 315 12.55 12.38 -15.78
N LEU A 316 12.21 11.13 -15.46
CA LEU A 316 10.88 10.78 -14.94
C LEU A 316 10.64 11.44 -13.59
N ARG A 317 11.61 11.40 -12.68
CA ARG A 317 11.47 12.05 -11.36
C ARG A 317 11.33 13.56 -11.44
N PHE A 318 12.08 14.22 -12.31
CA PHE A 318 11.89 15.66 -12.55
C PHE A 318 10.52 16.00 -13.13
N ARG A 319 9.85 15.05 -13.78
CA ARG A 319 8.51 15.23 -14.34
C ARG A 319 7.42 14.89 -13.32
N GLU A 320 7.59 13.80 -12.57
CA GLU A 320 6.65 13.34 -11.54
C GLU A 320 6.57 14.36 -10.40
N LEU A 321 7.69 15.02 -10.06
CA LEU A 321 7.77 15.97 -8.96
C LEU A 321 7.99 17.40 -9.47
N GLU A 322 7.20 17.81 -10.48
CA GLU A 322 7.27 19.16 -11.03
C GLU A 322 6.78 20.24 -10.05
N SER A 323 5.98 19.84 -9.05
CA SER A 323 5.54 20.64 -7.90
C SER A 323 6.70 21.03 -6.97
N VAL A 324 7.74 20.21 -6.90
CA VAL A 324 8.86 20.38 -5.96
C VAL A 324 9.93 21.32 -6.54
N PRO A 325 10.39 22.34 -5.81
CA PRO A 325 11.50 23.18 -6.24
C PRO A 325 12.77 22.38 -6.52
N PHE A 326 13.44 22.68 -7.64
CA PHE A 326 14.60 21.91 -8.13
C PHE A 326 15.71 21.74 -7.08
N ASN A 327 16.02 22.79 -6.31
CA ASN A 327 17.04 22.77 -5.26
C ASN A 327 16.69 21.81 -4.13
N GLU A 328 15.41 21.68 -3.78
CA GLU A 328 14.91 20.83 -2.70
C GLU A 328 14.78 19.39 -3.17
N LEU A 329 14.30 19.18 -4.41
CA LEU A 329 14.27 17.85 -5.04
C LEU A 329 15.66 17.19 -5.04
N LEU A 330 16.73 17.96 -5.24
CA LEU A 330 18.11 17.46 -5.17
C LEU A 330 18.54 17.02 -3.77
N THR A 331 17.87 17.46 -2.71
CA THR A 331 18.15 17.02 -1.33
C THR A 331 17.52 15.67 -1.03
N PHE A 332 16.47 15.27 -1.76
CA PHE A 332 15.76 14.02 -1.53
C PHE A 332 16.67 12.81 -1.75
N GLN A 333 16.58 11.85 -0.82
CA GLN A 333 17.49 10.71 -0.77
C GLN A 333 17.54 9.91 -2.07
N PHE A 334 16.36 9.54 -2.59
CA PHE A 334 16.26 8.78 -3.83
C PHE A 334 16.87 9.55 -5.01
N MET A 335 16.77 10.89 -5.02
CA MET A 335 17.24 11.74 -6.10
C MET A 335 18.77 11.80 -6.14
N TRP A 336 19.41 12.24 -5.06
CA TRP A 336 20.88 12.38 -5.04
C TRP A 336 21.59 11.02 -5.13
N LEU A 337 21.00 9.94 -4.59
CA LEU A 337 21.55 8.59 -4.73
C LEU A 337 21.58 8.14 -6.19
N THR A 338 20.55 8.47 -6.97
CA THR A 338 20.50 8.16 -8.40
C THR A 338 21.49 8.99 -9.21
N PHE A 339 21.72 10.25 -8.84
CA PHE A 339 22.82 11.04 -9.40
C PHE A 339 24.18 10.44 -9.05
N ALA A 340 24.40 10.02 -7.80
CA ALA A 340 25.64 9.38 -7.37
C ALA A 340 25.89 8.08 -8.15
N GLN A 341 24.87 7.24 -8.32
CA GLN A 341 24.93 6.03 -9.15
C GLN A 341 25.30 6.36 -10.60
N PHE A 342 24.67 7.38 -11.19
CA PHE A 342 25.00 7.84 -12.55
C PHE A 342 26.47 8.27 -12.67
N ILE A 343 26.96 9.11 -11.76
CA ILE A 343 28.35 9.58 -11.74
C ILE A 343 29.33 8.41 -11.54
N LEU A 344 29.06 7.51 -10.61
CA LEU A 344 29.87 6.31 -10.38
C LEU A 344 29.92 5.41 -11.62
N LEU A 345 28.79 5.25 -12.33
CA LEU A 345 28.74 4.47 -13.56
C LEU A 345 29.56 5.12 -14.68
N VAL A 346 29.44 6.44 -14.87
CA VAL A 346 30.24 7.20 -15.85
C VAL A 346 31.72 7.10 -15.52
N THR A 347 32.12 7.30 -14.26
CA THR A 347 33.53 7.21 -13.84
C THR A 347 34.09 5.80 -13.99
N ALA A 348 33.32 4.76 -13.67
CA ALA A 348 33.73 3.36 -13.82
C ALA A 348 34.16 3.02 -15.27
N TYR A 349 33.51 3.60 -16.27
CA TYR A 349 33.84 3.38 -17.68
C TYR A 349 35.31 3.68 -18.00
N TRP A 350 35.85 4.75 -17.42
CA TRP A 350 37.21 5.24 -17.67
C TRP A 350 38.29 4.47 -16.89
N ILE A 351 37.92 3.71 -15.86
CA ILE A 351 38.87 2.97 -15.02
C ILE A 351 39.45 1.78 -15.79
N LYS A 352 40.73 1.83 -16.17
CA LYS A 352 41.36 0.76 -17.00
C LYS A 352 41.58 -0.56 -16.24
N ARG A 353 41.84 -0.50 -14.93
CA ARG A 353 42.10 -1.70 -14.12
C ARG A 353 40.79 -2.31 -13.65
N ILE A 354 40.47 -3.50 -14.14
CA ILE A 354 39.20 -4.19 -13.88
C ILE A 354 38.87 -4.38 -12.39
N LYS A 355 39.88 -4.55 -11.51
CA LYS A 355 39.65 -4.65 -10.06
C LYS A 355 39.02 -3.38 -9.48
N TYR A 356 39.56 -2.21 -9.82
CA TYR A 356 39.02 -0.93 -9.35
C TYR A 356 37.70 -0.60 -10.04
N ARG A 357 37.56 -0.97 -11.31
CA ARG A 357 36.28 -0.82 -12.02
C ARG A 357 35.17 -1.64 -11.35
N LEU A 358 35.46 -2.89 -10.97
CA LEU A 358 34.51 -3.74 -10.26
C LEU A 358 34.09 -3.10 -8.93
N ILE A 359 35.02 -2.54 -8.15
CA ILE A 359 34.71 -1.85 -6.88
C ILE A 359 33.75 -0.68 -7.09
N VAL A 360 33.96 0.13 -8.13
CA VAL A 360 33.05 1.25 -8.42
C VAL A 360 31.68 0.75 -8.86
N ILE A 361 31.60 -0.30 -9.70
CA ILE A 361 30.32 -0.91 -10.08
C ILE A 361 29.63 -1.56 -8.86
N SER A 362 30.37 -2.19 -7.94
CA SER A 362 29.82 -2.67 -6.67
C SER A 362 29.19 -1.54 -5.87
N SER A 363 29.82 -0.37 -5.86
CA SER A 363 29.31 0.80 -5.15
C SER A 363 27.97 1.26 -5.73
N VAL A 364 27.81 1.23 -7.07
CA VAL A 364 26.50 1.50 -7.72
C VAL A 364 25.42 0.54 -7.22
N ILE A 365 25.73 -0.76 -7.07
CA ILE A 365 24.80 -1.78 -6.58
C ILE A 365 24.43 -1.54 -5.11
N VAL A 366 25.41 -1.24 -4.25
CA VAL A 366 25.17 -0.97 -2.81
C VAL A 366 24.20 0.20 -2.63
N LEU A 367 24.26 1.21 -3.49
CA LEU A 367 23.37 2.37 -3.39
C LEU A 367 21.88 2.02 -3.59
N TRP A 368 21.53 0.90 -4.26
CA TRP A 368 20.13 0.46 -4.34
C TRP A 368 19.59 -0.05 -3.02
N SER A 369 20.38 -0.81 -2.26
CA SER A 369 19.95 -1.37 -0.97
C SER A 369 19.74 -0.31 0.11
N VAL A 370 20.23 0.91 -0.13
CA VAL A 370 20.02 2.07 0.74
C VAL A 370 19.05 3.10 0.14
N SER A 371 18.42 2.84 -1.01
CA SER A 371 17.50 3.78 -1.70
C SER A 371 16.12 3.20 -2.04
N GLY A 372 15.66 2.19 -1.30
CA GLY A 372 14.33 1.59 -1.50
C GLY A 372 13.70 1.10 -0.20
N HIS A 373 12.67 0.25 -0.31
CA HIS A 373 11.89 -0.29 0.82
C HIS A 373 12.75 -0.87 1.95
N SER A 374 13.89 -1.47 1.61
CA SER A 374 14.84 -2.01 2.59
C SER A 374 15.38 -0.98 3.58
N SER A 375 15.41 0.29 3.19
CA SER A 375 15.92 1.38 4.04
C SER A 375 14.87 1.96 4.99
N LEU A 376 13.60 1.57 4.82
CA LEU A 376 12.50 2.00 5.70
C LEU A 376 12.55 1.25 7.03
N SER A 377 12.39 1.98 8.14
CA SER A 377 12.35 1.41 9.49
C SER A 377 11.20 0.41 9.65
N GLY A 378 10.04 0.69 9.04
CA GLY A 378 8.87 -0.19 9.05
C GLY A 378 9.06 -1.53 8.32
N HIS A 379 10.15 -1.71 7.58
CA HIS A 379 10.43 -2.92 6.81
C HIS A 379 11.69 -3.65 7.31
N GLY A 380 12.02 -3.52 8.60
CA GLY A 380 13.14 -4.23 9.23
C GLY A 380 14.49 -3.50 9.18
N GLY A 381 14.54 -2.29 8.62
CA GLY A 381 15.70 -1.40 8.63
C GLY A 381 17.01 -2.08 8.22
N LEU A 382 18.03 -2.06 9.08
CA LEU A 382 19.37 -2.62 8.77
C LEU A 382 19.35 -4.10 8.35
N TYR A 383 18.42 -4.91 8.87
CA TYR A 383 18.30 -6.31 8.48
C TYR A 383 17.79 -6.47 7.05
N ALA A 384 16.84 -5.64 6.63
CA ALA A 384 16.36 -5.65 5.25
C ALA A 384 17.43 -5.17 4.28
N ILE A 385 18.19 -4.11 4.62
CA ILE A 385 19.35 -3.68 3.83
C ILE A 385 20.35 -4.83 3.67
N PHE A 386 20.63 -5.58 4.74
CA PHE A 386 21.54 -6.73 4.70
C PHE A 386 21.05 -7.84 3.75
N PHE A 387 19.78 -8.23 3.86
CA PHE A 387 19.21 -9.24 2.96
C PHE A 387 19.16 -8.76 1.51
N ASP A 388 18.78 -7.50 1.28
CA ASP A 388 18.74 -6.94 -0.07
C ASP A 388 20.14 -6.89 -0.69
N LEU A 389 21.18 -6.47 0.05
CA LEU A 389 22.57 -6.51 -0.42
C LEU A 389 22.97 -7.91 -0.90
N ILE A 390 22.69 -8.95 -0.10
CA ILE A 390 22.93 -10.33 -0.49
C ILE A 390 22.14 -10.68 -1.76
N HIS A 391 20.88 -10.27 -1.83
CA HIS A 391 19.99 -10.56 -2.96
C HIS A 391 20.47 -9.92 -4.26
N VAL A 392 20.82 -8.63 -4.27
CA VAL A 392 21.24 -7.90 -5.47
C VAL A 392 22.62 -8.35 -5.95
N PHE A 393 23.57 -8.62 -5.05
CA PHE A 393 24.88 -9.15 -5.44
C PHE A 393 24.78 -10.58 -5.97
N ALA A 394 23.99 -11.45 -5.33
CA ALA A 394 23.73 -12.80 -5.82
C ALA A 394 23.04 -12.77 -7.21
N SER A 395 22.06 -11.87 -7.40
CA SER A 395 21.41 -11.63 -8.68
C SER A 395 22.43 -11.23 -9.75
N ALA A 396 23.32 -10.28 -9.44
CA ALA A 396 24.32 -9.77 -10.36
C ALA A 396 25.36 -10.84 -10.75
N ILE A 397 25.86 -11.63 -9.79
CA ILE A 397 26.78 -12.75 -10.05
C ILE A 397 26.12 -13.79 -10.95
N TRP A 398 24.86 -14.13 -10.65
CA TRP A 398 24.11 -15.15 -11.37
C TRP A 398 23.71 -14.72 -12.79
N ILE A 399 23.03 -13.59 -12.97
CA ILE A 399 22.60 -13.19 -14.30
C ILE A 399 23.80 -12.79 -15.16
N GLY A 400 24.73 -12.01 -14.61
CA GLY A 400 25.89 -11.53 -15.36
C GLY A 400 26.87 -12.65 -15.69
N GLY A 401 27.00 -13.67 -14.84
CA GLY A 401 27.80 -14.85 -15.15
C GLY A 401 27.20 -15.74 -16.25
N LEU A 402 25.86 -15.88 -16.31
CA LEU A 402 25.20 -16.55 -17.45
C LEU A 402 25.44 -15.80 -18.76
N PHE A 403 25.33 -14.47 -18.75
CA PHE A 403 25.70 -13.64 -19.89
C PHE A 403 27.18 -13.80 -20.27
N ALA A 404 28.08 -13.86 -19.28
CA ALA A 404 29.51 -14.08 -19.52
C ALA A 404 29.76 -15.39 -20.27
N LEU A 405 29.09 -16.48 -19.87
CA LEU A 405 29.20 -17.78 -20.55
C LEU A 405 28.81 -17.70 -22.02
N LEU A 406 27.77 -16.94 -22.38
CA LEU A 406 27.34 -16.80 -23.78
C LEU A 406 28.26 -15.90 -24.61
N ILE A 407 28.79 -14.83 -24.00
CA ILE A 407 29.57 -13.81 -24.71
C ILE A 407 31.04 -14.23 -24.86
N MET A 408 31.61 -14.88 -23.83
CA MET A 408 33.03 -15.23 -23.75
C MET A 408 33.36 -16.62 -24.31
N ILE A 409 32.35 -17.42 -24.68
CA ILE A 409 32.62 -18.74 -25.27
C ILE A 409 33.43 -18.60 -26.57
N PRO A 410 34.60 -19.29 -26.68
CA PRO A 410 35.41 -19.24 -27.88
C PRO A 410 34.71 -19.96 -29.04
N LYS A 411 35.03 -19.54 -30.28
CA LYS A 411 34.55 -20.25 -31.48
C LYS A 411 35.19 -21.63 -31.60
N ASP A 412 36.46 -21.71 -31.22
CA ASP A 412 37.26 -22.93 -31.27
C ASP A 412 37.18 -23.63 -29.91
N ASN A 413 36.92 -24.94 -29.92
CA ASN A 413 36.79 -25.77 -28.72
C ASN A 413 35.82 -25.26 -27.62
N PRO A 414 34.58 -24.83 -27.96
CA PRO A 414 33.61 -24.26 -27.01
C PRO A 414 33.28 -25.22 -25.85
N ILE A 415 33.24 -26.53 -26.12
CA ILE A 415 32.91 -27.55 -25.12
C ILE A 415 34.00 -27.65 -24.04
N VAL A 416 35.27 -27.56 -24.43
CA VAL A 416 36.40 -27.63 -23.47
C VAL A 416 36.39 -26.41 -22.56
N TRP A 417 36.16 -25.23 -23.15
CA TRP A 417 36.01 -23.99 -22.39
C TRP A 417 34.85 -24.03 -21.41
N LEU A 418 33.67 -24.51 -21.85
CA LEU A 418 32.48 -24.68 -20.99
C LEU A 418 32.73 -25.67 -19.86
N LYS A 419 33.37 -26.81 -20.11
CA LYS A 419 33.70 -27.78 -19.05
C LYS A 419 34.66 -27.21 -18.01
N LYS A 420 35.58 -26.33 -18.41
CA LYS A 420 36.52 -25.68 -17.48
C LYS A 420 35.85 -24.55 -16.71
N TYR A 421 35.45 -23.48 -17.41
CA TYR A 421 34.98 -22.25 -16.77
C TYR A 421 33.50 -22.30 -16.41
N GLY A 422 32.67 -23.00 -17.19
CA GLY A 422 31.28 -23.24 -16.83
C GLY A 422 31.14 -24.04 -15.55
N LYS A 423 31.98 -25.06 -15.32
CA LYS A 423 31.96 -25.85 -14.07
C LYS A 423 32.32 -25.00 -12.85
N LEU A 424 33.35 -24.17 -12.97
CA LEU A 424 33.73 -23.22 -11.91
C LEU A 424 32.59 -22.23 -11.63
N TYR A 425 32.02 -21.66 -12.69
CA TYR A 425 30.89 -20.75 -12.57
C TYR A 425 29.65 -21.39 -11.95
N SER A 426 29.36 -22.64 -12.29
CA SER A 426 28.22 -23.39 -11.77
C SER A 426 28.21 -23.41 -10.23
N GLU A 427 29.37 -23.47 -9.56
CA GLU A 427 29.47 -23.36 -8.11
C GLU A 427 29.03 -21.98 -7.59
N PHE A 428 29.49 -20.90 -8.22
CA PHE A 428 29.04 -19.54 -7.88
C PHE A 428 27.55 -19.33 -8.18
N ALA A 429 27.05 -19.86 -9.30
CA ALA A 429 25.64 -19.79 -9.65
C ALA A 429 24.78 -20.54 -8.62
N PHE A 430 25.22 -21.71 -8.15
CA PHE A 430 24.51 -22.48 -7.12
C PHE A 430 24.47 -21.73 -5.77
N LEU A 431 25.61 -21.17 -5.33
CA LEU A 431 25.65 -20.33 -4.13
C LEU A 431 24.79 -19.07 -4.27
N SER A 432 24.76 -18.46 -5.45
CA SER A 432 23.91 -17.30 -5.74
C SER A 432 22.44 -17.68 -5.63
N ILE A 433 22.02 -18.82 -6.18
CA ILE A 433 20.64 -19.30 -6.08
C ILE A 433 20.23 -19.57 -4.62
N ILE A 434 21.09 -20.21 -3.82
CA ILE A 434 20.82 -20.38 -2.37
C ILE A 434 20.68 -19.03 -1.68
N SER A 435 21.60 -18.10 -1.97
CA SER A 435 21.59 -16.76 -1.39
C SER A 435 20.33 -15.99 -1.78
N LEU A 436 19.88 -16.08 -3.03
CA LEU A 436 18.64 -15.48 -3.53
C LEU A 436 17.40 -16.02 -2.83
N SER A 437 17.32 -17.34 -2.62
CA SER A 437 16.21 -17.96 -1.91
C SER A 437 16.16 -17.50 -0.45
N LEU A 438 17.28 -17.57 0.27
CA LEU A 438 17.32 -17.20 1.68
C LEU A 438 17.10 -15.71 1.92
N SER A 439 17.73 -14.85 1.12
CA SER A 439 17.51 -13.40 1.20
C SER A 439 16.12 -12.98 0.76
N GLY A 440 15.57 -13.60 -0.28
CA GLY A 440 14.20 -13.35 -0.74
C GLY A 440 13.17 -13.69 0.34
N LEU A 441 13.30 -14.85 0.98
CA LEU A 441 12.44 -15.25 2.11
C LEU A 441 12.61 -14.30 3.30
N GLY A 442 13.84 -13.91 3.63
CA GLY A 442 14.11 -12.94 4.69
C GLY A 442 13.43 -11.60 4.44
N MET A 443 13.49 -11.08 3.21
CA MET A 443 12.81 -9.83 2.85
C MET A 443 11.28 -9.96 2.90
N ILE A 444 10.69 -11.07 2.46
CA ILE A 444 9.23 -11.28 2.55
C ILE A 444 8.77 -11.19 4.00
N ILE A 445 9.47 -11.86 4.92
CA ILE A 445 9.14 -11.86 6.35
C ILE A 445 9.26 -10.46 6.97
N LEU A 446 10.24 -9.67 6.53
CA LEU A 446 10.46 -8.31 7.04
C LEU A 446 9.50 -7.28 6.43
N TYR A 447 9.05 -7.49 5.19
CA TYR A 447 8.19 -6.53 4.48
C TYR A 447 6.70 -6.80 4.73
N LEU A 448 6.33 -8.06 4.97
CA LEU A 448 4.97 -8.49 5.20
C LEU A 448 4.87 -9.24 6.54
N PRO A 449 4.59 -8.52 7.64
CA PRO A 449 4.39 -9.13 8.95
C PRO A 449 3.23 -10.12 8.96
N SER A 450 2.14 -9.78 8.25
CA SER A 450 0.97 -10.64 8.08
C SER A 450 0.42 -10.54 6.66
N PHE A 451 0.09 -11.69 6.06
CA PHE A 451 -0.49 -11.79 4.73
C PHE A 451 -1.25 -13.11 4.55
N SER A 452 -2.17 -13.14 3.60
CA SER A 452 -2.87 -14.33 3.11
C SER A 452 -2.64 -14.53 1.61
N LEU A 453 -2.91 -15.74 1.10
CA LEU A 453 -2.82 -15.98 -0.35
C LEU A 453 -3.77 -15.08 -1.14
N GLU A 454 -4.93 -14.75 -0.56
CA GLU A 454 -5.93 -13.87 -1.14
C GLU A 454 -5.44 -12.42 -1.18
N SER A 455 -4.86 -11.90 -0.08
CA SER A 455 -4.24 -10.56 -0.05
C SER A 455 -3.11 -10.39 -1.09
N LEU A 456 -2.33 -11.44 -1.32
CA LEU A 456 -1.30 -11.44 -2.36
C LEU A 456 -1.88 -11.43 -3.78
N MET A 457 -3.07 -11.99 -3.99
CA MET A 457 -3.73 -11.99 -5.31
C MET A 457 -4.47 -10.68 -5.59
N VAL A 458 -4.98 -10.01 -4.55
CA VAL A 458 -5.69 -8.74 -4.68
C VAL A 458 -4.73 -7.56 -4.93
N SER A 459 -3.49 -7.63 -4.43
CA SER A 459 -2.48 -6.57 -4.59
C SER A 459 -1.60 -6.75 -5.83
N ASN A 460 -1.19 -5.67 -6.52
CA ASN A 460 -0.22 -5.84 -7.61
C ASN A 460 1.16 -6.23 -7.10
N TRP A 461 1.56 -5.72 -5.92
CA TRP A 461 2.81 -6.15 -5.28
C TRP A 461 2.83 -7.66 -5.07
N GLY A 462 1.75 -8.23 -4.51
CA GLY A 462 1.63 -9.66 -4.30
C GLY A 462 1.61 -10.45 -5.61
N ASN A 463 0.92 -9.96 -6.64
CA ASN A 463 0.90 -10.57 -7.97
C ASN A 463 2.30 -10.62 -8.63
N TYR A 464 3.08 -9.53 -8.57
CA TYR A 464 4.46 -9.51 -9.06
C TYR A 464 5.35 -10.48 -8.27
N LEU A 465 5.17 -10.57 -6.95
CA LEU A 465 5.91 -11.51 -6.10
C LEU A 465 5.59 -12.96 -6.48
N LEU A 466 4.31 -13.31 -6.58
CA LEU A 466 3.86 -14.66 -6.94
C LEU A 466 4.40 -15.07 -8.31
N LEU A 467 4.30 -14.20 -9.31
CA LEU A 467 4.85 -14.47 -10.64
C LEU A 467 6.38 -14.62 -10.60
N LYS A 468 7.09 -13.80 -9.82
CA LYS A 468 8.54 -13.90 -9.61
C LYS A 468 8.92 -15.24 -8.96
N ILE A 469 8.17 -15.71 -7.96
CA ILE A 469 8.39 -17.00 -7.31
C ILE A 469 8.18 -18.15 -8.31
N ILE A 470 7.11 -18.13 -9.09
CA ILE A 470 6.83 -19.16 -10.10
C ILE A 470 7.97 -19.23 -11.13
N LEU A 471 8.37 -18.08 -11.70
CA LEU A 471 9.49 -18.03 -12.65
C LEU A 471 10.82 -18.44 -12.01
N PHE A 472 11.03 -18.11 -10.74
CA PHE A 472 12.21 -18.52 -9.99
C PHE A 472 12.28 -20.04 -9.78
N VAL A 473 11.14 -20.69 -9.49
CA VAL A 473 11.08 -22.16 -9.40
C VAL A 473 11.36 -22.79 -10.77
N ILE A 474 10.80 -22.23 -11.86
CA ILE A 474 11.08 -22.73 -13.22
C ILE A 474 12.57 -22.63 -13.55
N ILE A 475 13.20 -21.48 -13.28
CA ILE A 475 14.62 -21.30 -13.61
C ILE A 475 15.53 -22.14 -12.71
N LEU A 476 15.15 -22.37 -11.45
CA LEU A 476 15.84 -23.30 -10.54
C LEU A 476 15.85 -24.72 -11.13
N LEU A 477 14.71 -25.21 -11.62
CA LEU A 477 14.62 -26.54 -12.25
C LEU A 477 15.49 -26.63 -13.51
N ILE A 478 15.47 -25.61 -14.37
CA ILE A 478 16.33 -25.56 -15.57
C ILE A 478 17.81 -25.55 -15.17
N GLY A 479 18.18 -24.74 -14.17
CA GLY A 479 19.54 -24.62 -13.66
C GLY A 479 20.06 -25.91 -13.05
N LEU A 480 19.24 -26.64 -12.27
CA LEU A 480 19.58 -27.95 -11.72
C LEU A 480 19.84 -28.99 -12.83
N LEU A 481 18.99 -29.02 -13.86
CA LEU A 481 19.21 -29.86 -15.04
C LEU A 481 20.53 -29.48 -15.74
N GLN A 482 20.77 -28.18 -15.93
CA GLN A 482 21.98 -27.69 -16.58
C GLN A 482 23.25 -28.07 -15.78
N ARG A 483 23.23 -27.92 -14.46
CA ARG A 483 24.31 -28.32 -13.54
C ARG A 483 24.56 -29.82 -13.58
N TYR A 484 23.51 -30.65 -13.57
CA TYR A 484 23.64 -32.10 -13.71
C TYR A 484 24.37 -32.50 -14.99
N PHE A 485 23.99 -31.96 -16.15
CA PHE A 485 24.66 -32.27 -17.41
C PHE A 485 26.11 -31.78 -17.46
N LEU A 486 26.40 -30.64 -16.84
CA LEU A 486 27.74 -30.08 -16.80
C LEU A 486 28.71 -30.90 -15.94
N HIS A 487 28.21 -31.50 -14.85
CA HIS A 487 29.00 -32.37 -13.96
C HIS A 487 29.00 -33.85 -14.39
N SER A 488 28.12 -34.24 -15.30
CA SER A 488 28.06 -35.59 -15.86
C SER A 488 29.20 -35.86 -16.86
N LYS A 489 29.54 -37.14 -17.06
CA LYS A 489 30.43 -37.59 -18.15
C LYS A 489 29.79 -37.49 -19.54
N LYS A 490 28.48 -37.22 -19.62
CA LYS A 490 27.72 -37.08 -20.87
C LYS A 490 28.26 -35.94 -21.75
N GLN A 491 28.05 -36.06 -23.06
CA GLN A 491 28.47 -35.03 -24.02
C GLN A 491 27.54 -33.81 -23.93
N LEU A 492 28.13 -32.62 -23.80
CA LEU A 492 27.39 -31.36 -23.86
C LEU A 492 26.83 -31.16 -25.28
N THR A 493 25.52 -30.98 -25.38
CA THR A 493 24.81 -30.77 -26.66
C THR A 493 24.51 -29.29 -26.89
N SER A 494 24.07 -28.93 -28.10
CA SER A 494 23.58 -27.59 -28.44
C SER A 494 22.42 -27.13 -27.53
N SER A 495 21.69 -28.07 -26.94
CA SER A 495 20.62 -27.81 -25.96
C SER A 495 21.11 -27.09 -24.70
N PHE A 496 22.40 -27.19 -24.36
CA PHE A 496 22.99 -26.43 -23.23
C PHE A 496 22.88 -24.93 -23.47
N LEU A 497 23.34 -24.45 -24.63
CA LEU A 497 23.29 -23.02 -24.97
C LEU A 497 21.85 -22.53 -25.15
N LEU A 498 20.94 -23.40 -25.59
CA LEU A 498 19.53 -23.05 -25.68
C LEU A 498 18.92 -22.84 -24.28
N ARG A 499 19.15 -23.76 -23.34
CA ARG A 499 18.71 -23.62 -21.95
C ARG A 499 19.32 -22.38 -21.28
N THR A 500 20.62 -22.14 -21.47
CA THR A 500 21.28 -20.92 -20.94
C THR A 500 20.62 -19.64 -21.48
N LYS A 501 20.20 -19.61 -22.75
CA LYS A 501 19.44 -18.48 -23.30
C LYS A 501 18.06 -18.34 -22.67
N THR A 502 17.36 -19.47 -22.49
CA THR A 502 16.06 -19.49 -21.79
C THR A 502 16.19 -18.99 -20.35
N GLU A 503 17.22 -19.43 -19.62
CA GLU A 503 17.53 -18.94 -18.27
C GLU A 503 17.75 -17.42 -18.28
N ILE A 504 18.52 -16.89 -19.24
CA ILE A 504 18.72 -15.44 -19.34
C ILE A 504 17.43 -14.68 -19.63
N ILE A 505 16.58 -15.18 -20.53
CA ILE A 505 15.30 -14.52 -20.86
C ILE A 505 14.41 -14.48 -19.62
N ILE A 506 14.25 -15.62 -18.94
CA ILE A 506 13.46 -15.70 -17.71
C ILE A 506 14.08 -14.81 -16.62
N GLY A 507 15.40 -14.83 -16.46
CA GLY A 507 16.11 -13.98 -15.49
C GLY A 507 15.93 -12.49 -15.75
N VAL A 508 15.93 -12.06 -17.02
CA VAL A 508 15.65 -10.68 -17.42
C VAL A 508 14.19 -10.28 -17.13
N ILE A 509 13.24 -11.20 -17.31
CA ILE A 509 11.83 -10.99 -16.91
C ILE A 509 11.71 -10.92 -15.38
N ILE A 510 12.42 -11.77 -14.63
CA ILE A 510 12.47 -11.72 -13.17
C ILE A 510 13.00 -10.37 -12.68
N ILE A 511 14.02 -9.79 -13.33
CA ILE A 511 14.52 -8.45 -13.01
C ILE A 511 13.48 -7.38 -13.31
N PHE A 512 12.67 -7.54 -14.37
CA PHE A 512 11.56 -6.63 -14.65
C PHE A 512 10.51 -6.69 -13.53
N LEU A 513 10.09 -7.89 -13.10
CA LEU A 513 9.18 -8.05 -11.96
C LEU A 513 9.77 -7.49 -10.66
N ALA A 514 11.08 -7.63 -10.45
CA ALA A 514 11.76 -7.01 -9.32
C ALA A 514 11.75 -5.47 -9.39
N ALA A 515 11.90 -4.88 -10.59
CA ALA A 515 11.77 -3.44 -10.78
C ALA A 515 10.33 -2.96 -10.55
N SER A 516 9.33 -3.75 -10.93
CA SER A 516 7.92 -3.48 -10.64
C SER A 516 7.62 -3.53 -9.14
N LEU A 517 8.12 -4.55 -8.42
CA LEU A 517 8.00 -4.65 -6.95
C LEU A 517 8.60 -3.45 -6.21
N MET A 518 9.65 -2.84 -6.75
CA MET A 518 10.25 -1.64 -6.17
C MET A 518 9.52 -0.35 -6.58
N SER A 519 8.46 -0.45 -7.38
CA SER A 519 7.61 0.68 -7.78
C SER A 519 6.19 0.50 -7.25
N SER A 520 5.98 -0.45 -6.33
CA SER A 520 4.73 -0.65 -5.62
C SER A 520 5.05 -0.83 -4.13
N SER A 521 4.10 -0.52 -3.27
CA SER A 521 4.27 -0.66 -1.82
C SER A 521 4.00 -2.11 -1.39
N PRO A 522 4.86 -2.75 -0.56
CA PRO A 522 4.55 -4.02 0.06
C PRO A 522 3.29 -3.97 0.93
N ARG A 523 2.94 -2.80 1.49
CA ARG A 523 1.76 -2.63 2.37
C ARG A 523 0.44 -2.95 1.68
N THR A 524 0.35 -2.80 0.36
CA THR A 524 -0.86 -3.17 -0.40
C THR A 524 -1.16 -4.66 -0.32
N ALA A 525 -0.16 -5.49 -0.04
CA ALA A 525 -0.29 -6.92 0.16
C ALA A 525 -0.43 -7.31 1.64
N GLU A 526 -0.26 -6.37 2.57
CA GLU A 526 -0.36 -6.63 3.99
C GLU A 526 -1.82 -6.75 4.41
N GLN A 527 -2.09 -7.69 5.32
CA GLN A 527 -3.42 -7.93 5.86
C GLN A 527 -3.32 -8.28 7.33
N GLY A 528 -4.00 -7.55 8.21
CA GLY A 528 -4.00 -7.89 9.63
C GLY A 528 -4.76 -6.92 10.52
N ILE A 529 -4.95 -7.32 11.78
CA ILE A 529 -5.50 -6.50 12.86
C ILE A 529 -4.46 -6.49 13.97
N TYR A 530 -4.03 -5.30 14.39
CA TYR A 530 -2.93 -5.11 15.33
C TYR A 530 -3.39 -4.24 16.50
N PRO A 531 -3.16 -4.64 17.76
CA PRO A 531 -3.46 -3.76 18.88
C PRO A 531 -2.51 -2.55 18.85
N SER A 532 -3.04 -1.33 18.99
CA SER A 532 -2.21 -0.11 18.99
C SER A 532 -1.39 0.03 20.26
N GLN A 533 -1.79 -0.65 21.34
CA GLN A 533 -1.06 -0.71 22.61
C GLN A 533 -0.87 -2.17 23.04
N LEU A 534 0.39 -2.55 23.31
CA LEU A 534 0.78 -3.92 23.67
C LEU A 534 0.30 -4.38 25.06
N VAL A 535 -0.23 -3.46 25.86
CA VAL A 535 -0.71 -3.72 27.22
C VAL A 535 -1.94 -2.84 27.45
N SER A 536 -3.13 -3.43 27.39
CA SER A 536 -4.27 -2.79 28.05
C SER A 536 -3.96 -2.81 29.54
N ASP A 537 -3.88 -1.66 30.19
CA ASP A 537 -3.71 -1.53 31.65
C ASP A 537 -4.96 -2.05 32.42
N HIS A 538 -5.91 -2.67 31.71
CA HIS A 538 -7.20 -3.14 32.18
C HIS A 538 -7.33 -4.67 32.02
N ASP A 539 -8.03 -5.34 32.95
CA ASP A 539 -8.36 -6.78 32.95
C ASP A 539 -9.37 -7.21 31.84
N VAL A 540 -9.36 -6.52 30.70
CA VAL A 540 -10.22 -6.79 29.55
C VAL A 540 -9.33 -6.95 28.32
N SER A 541 -9.26 -8.17 27.80
CA SER A 541 -8.61 -8.47 26.53
C SER A 541 -9.67 -8.87 25.50
N VAL A 542 -9.47 -8.41 24.26
CA VAL A 542 -10.39 -8.70 23.15
C VAL A 542 -9.62 -9.29 21.97
N THR A 543 -10.15 -10.37 21.41
CA THR A 543 -9.71 -10.89 20.12
C THR A 543 -10.67 -10.39 19.06
N VAL A 544 -10.13 -9.86 17.98
CA VAL A 544 -10.90 -9.26 16.88
C VAL A 544 -10.63 -10.08 15.62
N ASP A 545 -11.67 -10.57 14.98
CA ASP A 545 -11.59 -11.30 13.72
C ASP A 545 -12.58 -10.71 12.70
N ILE A 546 -12.15 -10.50 11.44
CA ILE A 546 -13.00 -9.99 10.36
C ILE A 546 -13.07 -11.00 9.22
N THR A 547 -14.29 -11.36 8.79
CA THR A 547 -14.54 -12.31 7.70
C THR A 547 -15.68 -11.85 6.76
N PRO A 548 -15.48 -11.82 5.43
CA PRO A 548 -14.19 -11.92 4.75
C PRO A 548 -13.33 -10.68 5.02
N PHE A 549 -12.02 -10.85 4.99
CA PHE A 549 -11.08 -9.73 5.17
C PHE A 549 -10.82 -9.05 3.82
N LYS A 550 -11.85 -8.40 3.29
CA LYS A 550 -11.85 -7.70 2.01
C LYS A 550 -12.66 -6.43 2.10
N VAL A 551 -12.29 -5.43 1.30
CA VAL A 551 -13.05 -4.18 1.15
C VAL A 551 -14.53 -4.47 0.91
N GLY A 552 -15.38 -3.75 1.63
CA GLY A 552 -16.82 -3.85 1.61
C GLY A 552 -17.39 -4.58 2.81
N TYR A 553 -18.33 -5.48 2.53
CA TYR A 553 -19.16 -6.12 3.55
C TYR A 553 -18.46 -7.30 4.22
N GLY A 554 -18.62 -7.40 5.53
CA GLY A 554 -18.17 -8.55 6.31
C GLY A 554 -18.73 -8.55 7.72
N ASP A 555 -18.28 -9.52 8.50
CA ASP A 555 -18.56 -9.67 9.92
C ASP A 555 -17.28 -9.47 10.72
N MET A 556 -17.34 -8.62 11.74
CA MET A 556 -16.31 -8.49 12.77
C MET A 556 -16.81 -9.18 14.03
N VAL A 557 -16.09 -10.20 14.47
CA VAL A 557 -16.36 -10.92 15.72
C VAL A 557 -15.40 -10.42 16.78
N LEU A 558 -15.93 -10.06 17.93
CA LEU A 558 -15.22 -9.60 19.11
C LEU A 558 -15.39 -10.64 20.21
N GLU A 559 -14.30 -11.30 20.60
CA GLU A 559 -14.29 -12.27 21.70
C GLU A 559 -13.55 -11.69 22.90
N PHE A 560 -14.29 -11.42 23.97
CA PHE A 560 -13.73 -10.85 25.19
C PHE A 560 -13.34 -11.95 26.17
N ASP A 561 -12.09 -11.94 26.63
CA ASP A 561 -11.62 -12.72 27.77
C ASP A 561 -11.54 -11.79 28.99
N THR A 562 -12.60 -11.84 29.80
CA THR A 562 -12.74 -11.05 31.02
C THR A 562 -13.70 -11.72 32.02
N GLU A 563 -13.44 -11.52 33.32
CA GLU A 563 -14.35 -11.93 34.39
C GLU A 563 -15.51 -10.93 34.61
N GLN A 564 -15.46 -9.76 33.97
CA GLN A 564 -16.47 -8.71 34.14
C GLN A 564 -17.63 -8.88 33.15
N SER A 565 -18.86 -8.60 33.59
CA SER A 565 -20.01 -8.58 32.69
C SER A 565 -20.02 -7.30 31.85
N ILE A 566 -20.12 -7.48 30.53
CA ILE A 566 -20.16 -6.40 29.54
C ILE A 566 -21.62 -6.01 29.28
N GLU A 567 -21.93 -4.71 29.39
CA GLU A 567 -23.27 -4.15 29.13
C GLU A 567 -23.47 -3.89 27.63
N SER A 568 -22.52 -3.18 27.02
CA SER A 568 -22.53 -2.86 25.59
C SER A 568 -21.11 -2.78 25.06
N VAL A 569 -20.98 -2.98 23.75
CA VAL A 569 -19.74 -2.80 23.00
C VAL A 569 -20.08 -1.94 21.79
N ASP A 570 -19.42 -0.80 21.69
CA ASP A 570 -19.52 0.14 20.59
C ASP A 570 -18.16 0.16 19.87
N ILE A 571 -18.16 0.24 18.54
CA ILE A 571 -16.95 0.37 17.75
C ILE A 571 -16.96 1.67 16.96
N VAL A 572 -15.78 2.27 16.81
CA VAL A 572 -15.57 3.40 15.91
C VAL A 572 -14.46 3.00 14.93
N LEU A 573 -14.80 2.97 13.64
CA LEU A 573 -13.87 2.74 12.54
C LEU A 573 -13.52 4.09 11.92
N THR A 574 -12.24 4.43 11.85
CA THR A 574 -11.78 5.66 11.20
C THR A 574 -10.72 5.39 10.14
N MET A 575 -10.73 6.20 9.08
CA MET A 575 -9.70 6.22 8.04
C MET A 575 -9.56 7.68 7.57
N PRO A 576 -8.53 8.40 8.03
CA PRO A 576 -8.31 9.79 7.63
C PRO A 576 -8.17 9.94 6.10
N PRO A 577 -8.54 11.10 5.52
CA PRO A 577 -9.12 12.26 6.22
C PRO A 577 -10.62 12.14 6.52
N ASP A 578 -11.41 11.48 5.66
CA ASP A 578 -12.86 11.75 5.59
C ASP A 578 -13.77 10.57 5.97
N TYR A 579 -13.23 9.48 6.52
CA TYR A 579 -14.04 8.31 6.89
C TYR A 579 -14.07 8.09 8.40
N GLU A 580 -15.27 8.13 8.96
CA GLU A 580 -15.57 7.71 10.33
C GLU A 580 -16.91 6.97 10.34
N ARG A 581 -16.98 5.89 11.14
CA ARG A 581 -18.18 5.10 11.30
C ARG A 581 -18.28 4.51 12.69
N GLU A 582 -19.34 4.87 13.41
CA GLU A 582 -19.72 4.25 14.67
C GLU A 582 -20.75 3.11 14.44
N GLN A 583 -20.63 2.03 15.20
CA GLN A 583 -21.61 0.95 15.20
C GLN A 583 -21.65 0.21 16.54
N ARG A 584 -22.85 -0.12 17.02
CA ARG A 584 -23.05 -0.96 18.21
C ARG A 584 -23.03 -2.44 17.85
N ALA A 585 -22.28 -3.24 18.61
CA ALA A 585 -22.16 -4.67 18.37
C ALA A 585 -23.37 -5.46 18.91
N PHE A 586 -23.77 -6.49 18.16
CA PHE A 586 -24.73 -7.50 18.60
C PHE A 586 -24.16 -8.33 19.74
N ASN A 587 -24.87 -8.43 20.85
CA ASN A 587 -24.50 -9.33 21.94
C ASN A 587 -24.96 -10.77 21.63
N LEU A 588 -24.01 -11.67 21.38
CA LEU A 588 -24.27 -13.08 21.07
C LEU A 588 -24.28 -13.98 22.32
N GLY A 589 -23.93 -13.42 23.49
CA GLY A 589 -23.73 -14.15 24.73
C GLY A 589 -22.31 -14.70 24.91
N ASP A 590 -21.99 -15.12 26.13
CA ASP A 590 -20.71 -15.73 26.52
C ASP A 590 -19.48 -14.88 26.16
N GLY A 591 -19.57 -13.55 26.30
CA GLY A 591 -18.48 -12.63 26.00
C GLY A 591 -18.21 -12.43 24.50
N ARG A 592 -19.09 -12.92 23.61
CA ARG A 592 -18.97 -12.74 22.17
C ARG A 592 -19.92 -11.68 21.65
N PHE A 593 -19.37 -10.79 20.83
CA PHE A 593 -20.10 -9.75 20.14
C PHE A 593 -19.80 -9.80 18.65
N GLN A 594 -20.74 -9.32 17.84
CA GLN A 594 -20.56 -9.27 16.38
C GLN A 594 -21.01 -7.92 15.83
N VAL A 595 -20.26 -7.41 14.88
CA VAL A 595 -20.61 -6.26 14.04
C VAL A 595 -20.71 -6.76 12.61
N THR A 596 -21.68 -6.29 11.83
CA THR A 596 -21.85 -6.71 10.42
C THR A 596 -22.17 -5.52 9.54
N GLY A 597 -21.91 -5.64 8.25
CA GLY A 597 -22.15 -4.60 7.25
C GLY A 597 -20.88 -4.19 6.51
N ALA A 598 -20.88 -2.99 5.92
CA ALA A 598 -19.73 -2.44 5.19
C ALA A 598 -18.58 -2.01 6.13
N LEU A 599 -17.84 -2.96 6.68
CA LEU A 599 -16.82 -2.72 7.70
C LEU A 599 -15.52 -2.15 7.12
N LEU A 600 -15.03 -2.72 6.02
CA LEU A 600 -13.73 -2.33 5.46
C LEU A 600 -13.95 -1.33 4.31
N HIS A 601 -13.70 -0.05 4.57
CA HIS A 601 -14.05 1.05 3.65
C HIS A 601 -13.25 1.02 2.34
N ALA A 602 -11.93 0.98 2.44
CA ALA A 602 -11.00 1.02 1.33
C ALA A 602 -9.70 0.27 1.69
N PRO A 603 -8.85 -0.09 0.70
CA PRO A 603 -7.50 -0.56 0.97
C PRO A 603 -6.68 0.52 1.68
N GLY A 604 -5.83 0.12 2.63
CA GLY A 604 -5.04 1.05 3.43
C GLY A 604 -5.10 0.76 4.92
N THR A 605 -4.73 1.75 5.73
CA THR A 605 -4.71 1.65 7.19
C THR A 605 -6.00 2.27 7.75
N MET A 606 -6.77 1.49 8.49
CA MET A 606 -7.94 1.94 9.24
C MET A 606 -7.66 1.81 10.73
N ASN A 607 -8.17 2.73 11.54
CA ASN A 607 -8.17 2.60 12.99
C ASN A 607 -9.51 2.02 13.44
N LEU A 608 -9.47 1.15 14.45
CA LEU A 608 -10.62 0.58 15.13
C LEU A 608 -10.49 0.93 16.62
N ASN A 609 -11.41 1.70 17.14
CA ASN A 609 -11.52 1.94 18.58
C ASN A 609 -12.71 1.16 19.14
N ILE A 610 -12.47 0.28 20.11
CA ILE A 610 -13.51 -0.53 20.75
C ILE A 610 -13.82 0.05 22.12
N SER A 611 -15.02 0.58 22.30
CA SER A 611 -15.51 1.11 23.56
C SER A 611 -16.35 0.05 24.27
N VAL A 612 -15.88 -0.39 25.45
CA VAL A 612 -16.53 -1.41 26.26
C VAL A 612 -17.15 -0.76 27.48
N LYS A 613 -18.48 -0.82 27.59
CA LYS A 613 -19.18 -0.40 28.79
C LYS A 613 -19.38 -1.60 29.71
N THR A 614 -18.72 -1.59 30.85
CA THR A 614 -18.85 -2.64 31.87
C THR A 614 -20.11 -2.45 32.71
N SER A 615 -20.60 -3.51 33.35
CA SER A 615 -21.75 -3.41 34.27
C SER A 615 -21.49 -2.54 35.51
N ARG A 616 -20.23 -2.16 35.78
CA ARG A 616 -19.87 -1.21 36.84
C ARG A 616 -20.01 0.25 36.40
N GLY A 617 -20.27 0.50 35.12
CA GLY A 617 -20.33 1.82 34.51
C GLY A 617 -18.99 2.34 33.99
N ASP A 618 -17.91 1.57 34.14
CA ASP A 618 -16.59 1.92 33.59
C ASP A 618 -16.60 1.74 32.07
N ILE A 619 -16.03 2.73 31.35
CA ILE A 619 -15.82 2.69 29.90
C ILE A 619 -14.34 2.42 29.65
N VAL A 620 -14.05 1.36 28.89
CA VAL A 620 -12.69 0.97 28.51
C VAL A 620 -12.55 1.08 27.00
N GLU A 621 -11.59 1.89 26.55
CA GLU A 621 -11.26 2.06 25.13
C GLU A 621 -10.08 1.16 24.76
N ILE A 622 -10.24 0.36 23.70
CA ILE A 622 -9.23 -0.59 23.24
C ILE A 622 -8.93 -0.31 21.75
N PRO A 623 -7.84 0.40 21.43
CA PRO A 623 -7.51 0.77 20.07
C PRO A 623 -6.76 -0.35 19.31
N TYR A 624 -7.14 -0.51 18.05
CA TYR A 624 -6.54 -1.41 17.06
C TYR A 624 -6.27 -0.66 15.74
N ILE A 625 -5.35 -1.19 14.97
CA ILE A 625 -5.06 -0.83 13.59
C ILE A 625 -5.45 -2.01 12.71
N ILE A 626 -6.24 -1.76 11.67
CA ILE A 626 -6.62 -2.72 10.65
C ILE A 626 -5.86 -2.35 9.37
N GLN A 627 -5.05 -3.27 8.86
CA GLN A 627 -4.40 -3.14 7.56
C GLN A 627 -5.21 -3.89 6.49
N VAL A 628 -5.84 -3.15 5.58
CA VAL A 628 -6.69 -3.68 4.51
C VAL A 628 -5.88 -3.82 3.22
N PRO A 629 -5.78 -5.03 2.64
CA PRO A 629 -5.01 -5.25 1.41
C PRO A 629 -5.74 -4.72 0.18
N GLY A 630 -4.97 -4.33 -0.84
CA GLY A 630 -5.44 -3.81 -2.12
C GLY A 630 -4.69 -2.54 -2.53
N GLU A 631 -5.04 -2.04 -3.71
CA GLU A 631 -4.56 -0.74 -4.20
C GLU A 631 -5.73 0.23 -4.21
N THR A 632 -5.45 1.48 -3.90
CA THR A 632 -6.45 2.53 -3.89
C THR A 632 -6.83 2.82 -5.34
N MET A 633 -8.13 2.87 -5.65
CA MET A 633 -8.55 3.30 -6.99
C MET A 633 -8.82 4.79 -6.92
N GLY A 634 -8.01 5.59 -7.62
CA GLY A 634 -8.37 6.96 -7.90
C GLY A 634 -9.66 7.00 -8.72
N ASN A 635 -10.66 7.72 -8.23
CA ASN A 635 -11.84 8.11 -9.02
C ASN A 635 -11.49 9.14 -10.10
#